data_AF-A0A7R8VA01-F1
#
_entry.id   AF-A0A7R8VA01-F1
#
_cell.length_a   1.000
_cell.length_b   1.000
_cell.length_c   1.000
_cell.angle_alpha   90.00
_cell.angle_beta   90.00
_cell.angle_gamma   90.00
#
_symmetry.space_group_name_H-M   'P 1'
#
loop_
_entity.id
_entity.type
_entity.pdbx_description
1 polymer ?
#
loop_
_entity_poly.entity_id
_entity_poly.type
_entity_poly.pdbx_seq_one_letter_code
_entity_poly.pdbx_strand_id
1 'polypeptide(L)'
;MDGIQFTELEQKYYEYLFLGCDIGNVGKIPLPKASELFRSANLSLETVQQVGHIIEQCCGGRTTHLGRRQFYLALKLVAAAQAGLPLQLDLLQLVLDIPLPRFVSRTSEIGGISLSH
;
A
#
# COMPACT_ATOMS: atom_id res chain seq x y z
N MET A 1 14.21 -4.27 16.95
CA MET A 1 13.22 -4.50 15.88
C MET A 1 13.34 -3.31 14.96
N ASP A 2 14.16 -3.42 13.93
CA ASP A 2 14.36 -2.35 12.95
C ASP A 2 13.01 -2.08 12.28
N GLY A 3 12.42 -0.94 12.63
CA GLY A 3 11.14 -0.53 12.10
C GLY A 3 11.35 -0.11 10.66
N ILE A 4 10.57 -0.67 9.74
CA ILE A 4 10.50 -0.19 8.36
C ILE A 4 10.38 1.33 8.41
N GLN A 5 11.40 2.02 7.91
CA GLN A 5 11.44 3.47 7.89
C GLN A 5 10.62 3.97 6.69
N PHE A 6 9.72 4.90 6.95
CA PHE A 6 8.95 5.59 5.92
C PHE A 6 9.29 7.06 5.98
N THR A 7 9.53 7.68 4.83
CA THR A 7 9.72 9.13 4.76
C THR A 7 8.45 9.86 5.20
N GLU A 8 8.57 11.11 5.61
CA GLU A 8 7.43 11.91 6.06
C GLU A 8 6.36 12.07 4.96
N LEU A 9 6.80 12.11 3.70
CA LEU A 9 5.95 12.19 2.52
C LEU A 9 5.15 10.88 2.31
N GLU A 10 5.84 9.72 2.40
CA GLU A 10 5.18 8.40 2.35
C GLU A 10 4.16 8.27 3.47
N GLN A 11 4.52 8.62 4.70
CA GLN A 11 3.62 8.53 5.84
C GLN A 11 2.35 9.35 5.63
N LYS A 12 2.47 10.62 5.21
CA LYS A 12 1.30 11.48 4.91
C LYS A 12 0.43 10.90 3.80
N TYR A 13 1.05 10.41 2.72
CA TYR A 13 0.32 9.83 1.59
C TYR A 13 -0.38 8.51 1.98
N TYR A 14 0.29 7.64 2.72
CA TYR A 14 -0.24 6.37 3.19
C TYR A 14 -1.33 6.57 4.24
N GLU A 15 -1.19 7.56 5.12
CA GLU A 15 -2.22 7.94 6.07
C GLU A 15 -3.48 8.46 5.35
N TYR A 16 -3.33 9.29 4.32
CA TYR A 16 -4.45 9.75 3.50
C TYR A 16 -5.21 8.57 2.86
N LEU A 17 -4.49 7.63 2.24
CA LEU A 17 -5.10 6.41 1.69
C LEU A 17 -5.76 5.55 2.76
N PHE A 18 -5.11 5.45 3.93
CA PHE A 18 -5.63 4.68 5.05
C PHE A 18 -6.97 5.22 5.52
N LEU A 19 -7.06 6.53 5.72
CA LEU A 19 -8.29 7.22 6.11
C LEU A 19 -9.42 7.04 5.08
N GLY A 20 -9.10 7.01 3.78
CA GLY A 20 -10.07 6.73 2.72
C GLY A 20 -10.62 5.30 2.74
N CYS A 21 -9.86 4.34 3.28
CA CYS A 21 -10.25 2.94 3.41
C CYS A 21 -10.81 2.57 4.80
N ASP A 22 -10.51 3.37 5.84
CA ASP A 22 -10.90 3.13 7.23
C ASP A 22 -12.36 3.52 7.47
N ILE A 23 -13.26 2.61 7.08
CA ILE A 23 -14.71 2.76 7.26
C ILE A 23 -15.01 2.75 8.77
N GLY A 24 -15.36 3.92 9.31
CA GLY A 24 -15.66 4.10 10.73
C GLY A 24 -14.50 4.61 11.58
N ASN A 25 -13.36 4.97 10.97
CA ASN A 25 -12.19 5.54 11.66
C ASN A 25 -11.72 4.66 12.84
N VAL A 26 -11.81 3.34 12.68
CA VAL A 26 -11.49 2.36 13.73
C VAL A 26 -9.99 2.04 13.79
N GLY A 27 -9.20 2.61 12.88
CA GLY A 27 -7.78 2.33 12.76
C GLY A 27 -7.48 0.95 12.17
N LYS A 28 -8.45 0.35 11.46
CA LYS A 28 -8.35 -1.00 10.87
C LYS A 28 -9.10 -1.09 9.55
N ILE A 29 -8.39 -1.44 8.48
CA ILE A 29 -8.99 -1.62 7.16
C ILE A 29 -9.35 -3.09 6.97
N PRO A 30 -10.60 -3.44 6.67
CA PRO A 30 -10.96 -4.83 6.39
C PRO A 30 -10.22 -5.34 5.14
N LEU A 31 -9.73 -6.58 5.20
CA LEU A 31 -8.99 -7.23 4.12
C LEU A 31 -9.64 -7.08 2.73
N PRO A 32 -10.96 -7.30 2.54
CA PRO A 32 -11.60 -7.11 1.23
C PRO A 32 -11.43 -5.68 0.69
N LYS A 33 -11.47 -4.66 1.55
CA LYS A 33 -11.31 -3.27 1.15
C LYS A 33 -9.88 -2.96 0.71
N ALA A 34 -8.90 -3.50 1.43
CA ALA A 34 -7.50 -3.38 1.04
C ALA A 34 -7.20 -4.14 -0.26
N SER A 35 -7.77 -5.34 -0.46
CA SER A 35 -7.65 -6.09 -1.71
C SER A 35 -8.22 -5.33 -2.91
N GLU A 36 -9.35 -4.64 -2.74
CA GLU A 36 -9.88 -3.74 -3.79
C GLU A 36 -8.91 -2.60 -4.12
N LEU A 37 -8.29 -1.99 -3.11
CA LEU A 37 -7.27 -0.96 -3.30
C LEU A 37 -6.04 -1.52 -4.04
N PHE A 38 -5.52 -2.68 -3.66
CA PHE A 38 -4.36 -3.27 -4.35
C PHE A 38 -4.70 -3.63 -5.80
N ARG A 39 -5.93 -4.05 -6.08
CA ARG A 39 -6.40 -4.22 -7.46
C ARG A 39 -6.49 -2.89 -8.21
N SER A 40 -6.86 -1.81 -7.53
CA SER A 40 -6.85 -0.46 -8.12
C SER A 40 -5.43 0.06 -8.37
N ALA A 41 -4.40 -0.56 -7.80
CA ALA A 41 -3.00 -0.25 -8.15
C ALA A 41 -2.56 -0.81 -9.52
N ASN A 42 -3.49 -1.35 -10.32
CA ASN A 42 -3.18 -1.93 -11.63
C ASN A 42 -2.17 -3.09 -11.55
N LEU A 43 -2.23 -3.86 -10.46
CA LEU A 43 -1.39 -5.03 -10.22
C LEU A 43 -2.07 -6.33 -10.64
N SER A 44 -1.26 -7.32 -11.02
CA SER A 44 -1.72 -8.68 -11.28
C SER A 44 -2.24 -9.35 -10.01
N LEU A 45 -3.18 -10.29 -10.15
CA LEU A 45 -3.74 -11.04 -9.03
C LEU A 45 -2.65 -11.75 -8.21
N GLU A 46 -1.66 -12.34 -8.89
CA GLU A 46 -0.51 -13.00 -8.24
C GLU A 46 0.26 -12.03 -7.34
N THR A 47 0.56 -10.83 -7.84
CA THR A 47 1.22 -9.77 -7.08
C THR A 47 0.42 -9.41 -5.83
N VAL A 48 -0.90 -9.18 -5.97
CA VAL A 48 -1.76 -8.82 -4.83
C VAL A 48 -1.78 -9.93 -3.77
N GLN A 49 -1.85 -11.20 -4.19
CA GLN A 49 -1.76 -12.34 -3.28
C GLN A 49 -0.41 -12.39 -2.57
N GLN A 50 0.69 -12.14 -3.30
CA GLN A 50 2.04 -12.12 -2.75
C GLN A 50 2.23 -11.00 -1.72
N VAL A 51 1.72 -9.79 -2.00
CA VAL A 51 1.68 -8.68 -1.03
C VAL A 51 0.95 -9.12 0.23
N GLY A 52 -0.27 -9.64 0.10
CA GLY A 52 -1.06 -10.13 1.24
C GLY A 52 -0.30 -11.16 2.08
N HIS A 53 0.28 -12.17 1.41
CA HIS A 53 1.02 -13.24 2.07
C HIS A 53 2.23 -12.72 2.86
N ILE A 54 3.00 -11.80 2.29
CA ILE A 54 4.17 -11.19 2.95
C ILE A 54 3.73 -10.41 4.20
N ILE A 55 2.63 -9.68 4.13
CA ILE A 55 2.09 -8.91 5.27
C ILE A 55 1.60 -9.83 6.38
N GLU A 56 0.89 -10.90 6.02
CA GLU A 56 0.43 -11.92 6.97
C GLU A 56 1.61 -12.59 7.69
N GLN A 57 2.68 -12.93 6.94
CA GLN A 57 3.90 -13.48 7.52
C GLN A 57 4.62 -12.48 8.44
N CYS A 58 4.71 -11.22 8.03
CA CYS A 58 5.38 -10.18 8.81
C CYS A 58 4.66 -9.87 10.14
N CYS A 59 3.33 -9.94 10.15
CA CYS A 59 2.51 -9.58 11.31
C CYS A 59 1.93 -10.77 12.08
N GLY A 60 2.42 -12.00 11.84
CA GLY A 60 2.16 -13.15 12.68
C GLY A 60 0.82 -13.85 12.43
N GLY A 61 0.23 -13.71 11.24
CA GLY A 61 -0.88 -14.57 10.81
C GLY A 61 -1.93 -13.91 9.91
N ARG A 62 -2.89 -14.74 9.50
CA ARG A 62 -4.09 -14.36 8.75
C ARG A 62 -4.95 -13.42 9.59
N THR A 63 -4.97 -12.14 9.22
CA THR A 63 -5.87 -11.15 9.84
C THR A 63 -7.02 -10.85 8.90
N THR A 64 -8.22 -10.63 9.44
CA THR A 64 -9.36 -10.12 8.66
C THR A 64 -9.29 -8.61 8.47
N HIS A 65 -8.39 -7.92 9.19
CA HIS A 65 -8.20 -6.47 9.09
C HIS A 65 -6.73 -6.08 9.17
N LEU A 66 -6.32 -5.16 8.31
CA LEU A 66 -4.99 -4.56 8.28
C LEU A 66 -4.95 -3.34 9.20
N GLY A 67 -4.06 -3.38 10.19
CA GLY A 67 -3.73 -2.18 10.97
C GLY A 67 -2.88 -1.18 10.16
N ARG A 68 -2.72 0.04 10.67
CA ARG A 68 -1.92 1.11 10.04
C ARG A 68 -0.56 0.63 9.52
N ARG A 69 0.24 -0.04 10.37
CA ARG A 69 1.56 -0.56 9.99
C ARG A 69 1.47 -1.57 8.84
N GLN A 70 0.56 -2.53 8.92
CA GLN A 70 0.38 -3.58 7.91
C GLN A 70 -0.03 -2.98 6.56
N PHE A 71 -0.91 -1.99 6.61
CA PHE A 71 -1.35 -1.28 5.42
C PHE A 71 -0.19 -0.52 4.77
N TYR A 72 0.61 0.22 5.54
CA TYR A 72 1.74 0.99 4.99
C TYR A 72 2.78 0.08 4.32
N LEU A 73 3.05 -1.07 4.94
CA LEU A 73 3.91 -2.09 4.34
C LEU A 73 3.33 -2.62 3.03
N ALA A 74 2.02 -2.88 3.00
CA ALA A 74 1.37 -3.34 1.79
C ALA A 74 1.46 -2.30 0.66
N LEU A 75 1.29 -1.02 0.98
CA LEU A 75 1.45 0.08 0.02
C LEU A 75 2.88 0.17 -0.52
N LYS A 76 3.88 0.00 0.34
CA LYS A 76 5.30 -0.03 -0.08
C LYS A 76 5.59 -1.22 -1.01
N LEU A 77 5.04 -2.40 -0.70
CA LEU A 77 5.12 -3.55 -1.59
C LEU A 77 4.42 -3.29 -2.92
N VAL A 78 3.25 -2.66 -2.92
CA VAL A 78 2.55 -2.27 -4.16
C VAL A 78 3.42 -1.36 -5.01
N ALA A 79 4.05 -0.34 -4.42
CA ALA A 79 4.98 0.55 -5.12
C ALA A 79 6.16 -0.23 -5.72
N ALA A 80 6.72 -1.17 -4.96
CA ALA A 80 7.82 -2.01 -5.42
C ALA A 80 7.40 -2.88 -6.62
N ALA A 81 6.21 -3.49 -6.55
CA ALA A 81 5.65 -4.25 -7.66
C ALA A 81 5.43 -3.39 -8.90
N GLN A 82 4.93 -2.16 -8.74
CA GLN A 82 4.75 -1.22 -9.84
C GLN A 82 6.08 -0.79 -10.47
N ALA A 83 7.14 -0.71 -9.66
CA ALA A 83 8.50 -0.48 -10.13
C ALA A 83 9.13 -1.72 -10.80
N GLY A 84 8.44 -2.87 -10.79
CA GLY A 84 8.95 -4.14 -11.32
C GLY A 84 9.95 -4.84 -10.40
N LEU A 85 9.96 -4.53 -9.11
CA LEU A 85 10.83 -5.16 -8.12
C LEU A 85 10.24 -6.47 -7.58
N PRO A 86 11.09 -7.44 -7.21
CA PRO A 86 10.64 -8.72 -6.66
C PRO A 86 10.03 -8.53 -5.27
N LEU A 87 8.76 -8.94 -5.09
CA LEU A 87 8.08 -8.85 -3.80
C LEU A 87 8.58 -9.93 -2.84
N GLN A 88 9.34 -9.52 -1.83
CA GLN A 88 9.93 -10.42 -0.84
C GLN A 88 9.81 -9.81 0.56
N LEU A 89 9.83 -10.64 1.60
CA LEU A 89 9.82 -10.16 2.99
C LEU A 89 11.04 -9.28 3.29
N ASP A 90 12.17 -9.58 2.65
CA ASP A 90 13.43 -8.82 2.73
C ASP A 90 13.27 -7.38 2.21
N LEU A 91 12.38 -7.18 1.23
CA LEU A 91 12.08 -5.87 0.65
C LEU A 91 11.52 -4.88 1.68
N LEU A 92 10.89 -5.38 2.74
CA LEU A 92 10.41 -4.55 3.85
C LEU A 92 11.56 -4.00 4.71
N GLN A 93 12.70 -4.68 4.75
CA GLN A 93 13.89 -4.28 5.52
C GLN A 93 14.83 -3.38 4.69
N LEU A 94 14.74 -3.47 3.36
CA LEU A 94 15.49 -2.62 2.44
C LEU A 94 14.90 -1.20 2.38
N VAL A 95 15.80 -0.21 2.45
CA VAL A 95 15.48 1.17 2.08
C VAL A 95 15.54 1.25 0.56
N LEU A 96 14.37 1.20 -0.06
CA LEU A 96 14.24 1.36 -1.50
C LEU A 96 13.78 2.78 -1.82
N ASP A 97 14.52 3.44 -2.72
CA ASP A 97 14.09 4.69 -3.34
C ASP A 97 13.13 4.36 -4.49
N ILE A 98 11.90 4.01 -4.13
CA ILE A 98 10.83 3.70 -5.08
C ILE A 98 9.79 4.82 -5.10
N PRO A 99 9.19 5.09 -6.27
CA PRO A 99 8.14 6.10 -6.37
C PRO A 99 6.90 5.70 -5.56
N LEU A 100 6.10 6.69 -5.16
CA LEU A 100 4.85 6.45 -4.43
C LEU A 100 3.90 5.55 -5.24
N PRO A 101 3.18 4.63 -4.56
CA PRO A 101 2.26 3.72 -5.21
C PRO A 101 1.11 4.51 -5.86
N ARG A 102 0.87 4.22 -7.14
CA ARG A 102 -0.22 4.82 -7.92
C ARG A 102 -1.45 3.95 -7.83
N PHE A 103 -2.52 4.48 -7.27
CA PHE A 103 -3.82 3.82 -7.26
C PHE A 103 -4.73 4.49 -8.28
N VAL A 104 -5.43 3.70 -9.08
CA VAL A 104 -6.61 4.17 -9.82
C VAL A 104 -7.78 4.30 -8.86
N SER A 105 -7.63 5.16 -7.86
CA SER A 105 -8.79 5.64 -7.11
C SER A 105 -9.70 6.33 -8.11
N ARG A 106 -10.98 5.94 -8.14
CA ARG A 106 -12.05 6.72 -8.77
C ARG A 106 -12.30 8.00 -7.98
N THR A 107 -11.26 8.80 -7.78
CA THR A 107 -11.39 10.25 -7.67
C THR A 107 -11.11 10.75 -9.07
N SER A 108 -12.15 10.68 -9.90
CA SER A 108 -12.31 11.72 -10.91
C SER A 108 -12.04 13.06 -10.21
N GLU A 109 -11.22 13.90 -10.83
CA GLU A 109 -11.20 15.37 -10.71
C GLU A 109 -10.13 16.15 -9.90
N ILE A 110 -9.04 15.58 -9.40
CA ILE A 110 -7.93 16.46 -8.93
C ILE A 110 -6.56 15.94 -9.35
N GLY A 111 -6.04 16.52 -10.43
CA GLY A 111 -4.72 16.19 -10.97
C GLY A 111 -4.56 16.32 -12.48
N GLY A 112 -5.51 16.96 -13.17
CA GLY A 112 -5.35 17.40 -14.54
C GLY A 112 -4.95 18.87 -14.62
N ILE A 113 -3.86 19.29 -13.96
CA ILE A 113 -3.16 20.51 -14.39
C ILE A 113 -2.38 20.16 -15.66
N SER A 114 -3.10 20.08 -16.78
CA SER A 114 -2.48 20.22 -18.10
C SER A 114 -2.32 21.71 -18.36
N LEU A 115 -1.25 22.27 -17.79
CA LEU A 115 -0.76 23.60 -18.12
C LEU A 115 0.10 23.43 -19.37
N SER A 116 -0.47 23.57 -20.57
CA SER A 116 0.31 23.67 -21.81
C SER A 116 -0.47 24.39 -22.93
N HIS A 117 -0.09 25.66 -23.08
CA HIS A 117 -0.15 26.58 -24.23
C HIS A 117 -1.49 26.95 -24.88
#